data_AF-A0A3R7VEV8-F1
#
_entry.id   AF-A0A3R7VEV8-F1
#
_cell.length_a   1.000
_cell.length_b   1.000
_cell.length_c   1.000
_cell.angle_alpha   90.00
_cell.angle_beta   90.00
_cell.angle_gamma   90.00
#
_symmetry.space_group_name_H-M   'P 1'
#
loop_
_entity.id
_entity.type
_entity.pdbx_description
1 polymer ?
#
loop_
_entity_poly.entity_id
_entity_poly.type
_entity_poly.pdbx_seq_one_letter_code
_entity_poly.pdbx_strand_id
1 'polypeptide(L)'
;MEIKAKSMWLTNRINIPITMYLFSKKENILLLCLWMTICGLSQESVGECTWTVYTFPNGKTASEGCLINGQPEGIWTAFHENGNVKSRGNRRDFLLDGTWDFFDSTGVKLRSVEYAADLKSGWERSYYPNGEVKVEQHYEANQRSGWTYEYDQEGQRRKAIPYRSNLEDGKGREYAADGRTIALLEYDKGYLRTIEKINRYDSFGQKIGVWMEWTGNGILQEQGPWEAGKRNGLFRFYDQWGQLEDVVKYFEGEVVSDAVETQEIDIRTTTHANGTIATRSTYENGVRVGVYTEYDEAGNITTGDLFEQGLKIGEGVTNAKGKRIGEWKQFYPDGALKSEGAFTEGKREGRWRFYAETGQLIQEGTYRDGAFHGNWRWYYIDGSLHRDESYRKGKADGNFLELDRAGKTLVEGRYDYGLKQGPWIMDVNDHREEGQYVDGERNGTWIHTFPNGTEQFKGEFEMGLPIGKHVYKDYNGSTERVERYNLGQREGKWLYYGPNQMLQQTLQYKRGELVRIDGKRIKPAEG
;
A
#
# COMPACT_ATOMS: atom_id res chain seq x y z
N MET A 1 22.25 43.63 -32.66
CA MET A 1 22.35 45.06 -33.03
C MET A 1 21.70 45.85 -31.91
N GLU A 2 22.51 46.59 -31.15
CA GLU A 2 22.08 47.47 -30.07
C GLU A 2 21.28 48.66 -30.60
N ILE A 3 20.29 49.11 -29.83
CA ILE A 3 19.82 50.51 -29.87
C ILE A 3 19.83 51.07 -28.44
N LYS A 4 20.69 52.09 -28.30
CA LYS A 4 20.91 53.11 -27.24
C LYS A 4 19.57 53.75 -26.73
N ALA A 5 19.46 54.49 -25.63
CA ALA A 5 20.38 55.47 -25.02
C ALA A 5 19.89 56.02 -23.65
N LYS A 6 20.87 56.39 -22.80
CA LYS A 6 21.08 57.66 -22.03
C LYS A 6 19.96 58.36 -21.21
N SER A 7 20.15 58.31 -19.88
CA SER A 7 20.44 59.39 -18.89
C SER A 7 19.87 60.84 -18.98
N MET A 8 19.26 61.32 -17.87
CA MET A 8 19.53 62.59 -17.10
C MET A 8 18.47 62.75 -15.96
N TRP A 9 18.81 62.78 -14.65
CA TRP A 9 19.11 63.94 -13.76
C TRP A 9 17.95 64.98 -13.67
N LEU A 10 17.49 65.59 -12.55
CA LEU A 10 18.04 65.90 -11.20
C LEU A 10 16.88 66.40 -10.25
N THR A 11 17.10 66.32 -8.92
CA THR A 11 16.55 67.16 -7.79
C THR A 11 15.07 67.06 -7.37
N ASN A 12 14.69 67.08 -6.07
CA ASN A 12 15.14 67.97 -4.99
C ASN A 12 14.89 67.42 -3.55
N ARG A 13 15.66 67.93 -2.56
CA ARG A 13 15.70 67.59 -1.10
C ARG A 13 14.53 68.20 -0.29
N ILE A 14 14.28 67.84 0.99
CA ILE A 14 14.80 68.51 2.22
C ILE A 14 14.45 67.76 3.56
N ASN A 15 15.47 67.62 4.44
CA ASN A 15 15.64 67.61 5.94
C ASN A 15 14.53 67.15 6.94
N ILE A 16 14.74 66.32 8.00
CA ILE A 16 15.65 66.22 9.21
C ILE A 16 15.28 67.20 10.38
N PRO A 17 15.15 66.79 11.68
CA PRO A 17 16.21 66.57 12.73
C PRO A 17 16.01 65.30 13.60
N ILE A 18 17.00 64.46 13.98
CA ILE A 18 18.16 64.53 14.92
C ILE A 18 17.83 64.94 16.37
N THR A 19 18.09 64.04 17.33
CA THR A 19 18.80 64.36 18.59
C THR A 19 19.60 63.14 19.08
N MET A 20 20.72 63.44 19.75
CA MET A 20 21.91 62.63 20.02
C MET A 20 22.19 62.68 21.53
N TYR A 21 22.86 61.68 22.13
CA TYR A 21 23.91 61.94 23.13
C TYR A 21 24.89 60.76 23.28
N LEU A 22 26.17 61.12 23.30
CA LEU A 22 27.39 60.34 23.53
C LEU A 22 27.61 60.03 25.03
N PHE A 23 28.44 59.03 25.38
CA PHE A 23 29.74 59.26 26.05
C PHE A 23 30.61 57.99 26.06
N SER A 24 31.94 58.21 26.02
CA SER A 24 33.00 57.20 25.87
C SER A 24 34.00 57.20 27.04
N LYS A 25 34.84 56.15 27.08
CA LYS A 25 36.21 55.98 27.64
C LYS A 25 36.41 55.17 28.94
N LYS A 26 36.95 53.96 28.71
CA LYS A 26 38.03 53.17 29.37
C LYS A 26 38.38 53.45 30.84
N GLU A 27 38.43 52.39 31.66
CA GLU A 27 39.67 51.71 32.11
C GLU A 27 39.37 50.38 32.85
N ASN A 28 40.26 49.40 32.66
CA ASN A 28 40.18 48.02 33.15
C ASN A 28 40.43 47.92 34.66
N ILE A 29 39.72 47.03 35.38
CA ILE A 29 40.23 46.25 36.53
C ILE A 29 39.38 44.97 36.68
N LEU A 30 40.09 43.84 36.75
CA LEU A 30 39.74 42.49 37.22
C LEU A 30 38.26 42.19 37.53
N LEU A 31 37.68 41.26 36.77
CA LEU A 31 37.03 40.06 37.34
C LEU A 31 36.97 38.97 36.26
N LEU A 32 38.09 38.26 36.11
CA LEU A 32 38.25 37.11 35.19
C LEU A 32 38.65 35.91 36.04
N CYS A 33 37.72 35.42 36.87
CA CYS A 33 37.79 34.15 37.59
C CYS A 33 36.37 33.76 37.98
N LEU A 34 36.03 32.47 37.81
CA LEU A 34 34.72 31.83 38.02
C LEU A 34 33.68 32.02 36.90
N TRP A 35 33.90 31.28 35.80
CA TRP A 35 32.99 30.20 35.35
C TRP A 35 33.59 29.53 34.08
N MET A 36 34.87 29.14 34.18
CA MET A 36 35.50 28.20 33.26
C MET A 36 35.92 26.98 34.08
N THR A 37 34.99 26.02 34.15
CA THR A 37 35.04 24.62 34.63
C THR A 37 33.59 24.34 35.05
N ILE A 38 32.74 23.62 34.34
CA ILE A 38 32.90 22.28 33.77
C ILE A 38 32.00 22.23 32.52
N CYS A 39 32.54 22.55 31.34
CA CYS A 39 32.13 21.82 30.15
C CYS A 39 32.92 20.51 30.19
N GLY A 40 32.43 19.58 31.00
CA GLY A 40 32.71 18.18 30.73
C GLY A 40 32.03 17.88 29.40
N LEU A 41 32.77 18.07 28.30
CA LEU A 41 32.62 17.16 27.18
C LEU A 41 32.89 15.79 27.80
N SER A 42 31.82 15.12 28.22
CA SER A 42 31.78 13.67 28.19
C SER A 42 31.98 13.33 26.73
N GLN A 43 33.25 13.27 26.32
CA GLN A 43 33.64 12.38 25.26
C GLN A 43 33.30 11.01 25.84
N GLU A 44 32.05 10.55 25.65
CA GLU A 44 31.77 9.13 25.81
C GLU A 44 32.84 8.47 24.95
N SER A 45 33.75 7.76 25.60
CA SER A 45 34.62 6.85 24.89
C SER A 45 33.70 6.05 23.98
N VAL A 46 33.88 6.15 22.66
CA VAL A 46 33.29 5.18 21.72
C VAL A 46 33.72 3.85 22.31
N GLY A 47 32.77 3.13 22.93
CA GLY A 47 33.11 1.99 23.75
C GLY A 47 33.95 1.04 22.91
N GLU A 48 35.04 0.52 23.46
CA GLU A 48 35.91 -0.35 22.69
C GLU A 48 35.09 -1.56 22.22
N CYS A 49 35.23 -1.85 20.92
CA CYS A 49 34.54 -2.97 20.30
C CYS A 49 34.94 -4.27 21.01
N THR A 50 33.99 -4.86 21.74
CA THR A 50 34.18 -6.15 22.38
C THR A 50 33.57 -7.22 21.49
N TRP A 51 34.43 -7.97 20.79
CA TRP A 51 33.97 -9.11 20.00
C TRP A 51 33.32 -10.15 20.91
N THR A 52 32.04 -10.39 20.72
CA THR A 52 31.21 -11.23 21.59
C THR A 52 30.67 -12.41 20.81
N VAL A 53 30.77 -13.60 21.41
CA VAL A 53 30.28 -14.85 20.84
C VAL A 53 29.27 -15.44 21.83
N TYR A 54 28.02 -15.54 21.41
CA TYR A 54 26.99 -16.28 22.13
C TYR A 54 26.95 -17.72 21.64
N THR A 55 26.73 -18.67 22.54
CA THR A 55 26.72 -20.11 22.20
C THR A 55 25.39 -20.78 22.56
N PHE A 56 25.00 -21.75 21.74
CA PHE A 56 23.92 -22.69 22.03
C PHE A 56 24.27 -23.61 23.23
N PRO A 57 23.30 -24.35 23.81
CA PRO A 57 23.59 -25.28 24.89
C PRO A 57 24.54 -26.40 24.46
N ASN A 58 24.57 -26.69 23.16
CA ASN A 58 25.42 -27.71 22.54
C ASN A 58 26.88 -27.22 22.33
N GLY A 59 27.20 -25.98 22.72
CA GLY A 59 28.54 -25.38 22.62
C GLY A 59 28.87 -24.73 21.27
N LYS A 60 28.02 -24.88 20.25
CA LYS A 60 28.20 -24.20 18.96
C LYS A 60 27.84 -22.72 19.05
N THR A 61 28.43 -21.90 18.19
CA THR A 61 28.12 -20.47 18.08
C THR A 61 26.65 -20.26 17.69
N ALA A 62 25.94 -19.43 18.46
CA ALA A 62 24.58 -18.98 18.22
C ALA A 62 24.55 -17.62 17.52
N SER A 63 25.42 -16.71 17.93
CA SER A 63 25.64 -15.44 17.26
C SER A 63 26.99 -14.85 17.62
N GLU A 64 27.51 -14.01 16.76
CA GLU A 64 28.75 -13.29 17.00
C GLU A 64 28.72 -11.90 16.35
N GLY A 65 29.49 -10.98 16.94
CA GLY A 65 29.69 -9.64 16.42
C GLY A 65 30.29 -8.72 17.46
N CYS A 66 30.44 -7.45 17.08
CA CYS A 66 30.97 -6.42 17.95
C CYS A 66 29.88 -5.89 18.89
N LEU A 67 30.18 -5.78 20.20
CA LEU A 67 29.38 -5.01 21.14
C LEU A 67 30.12 -3.75 21.56
N ILE A 68 29.44 -2.62 21.53
CA ILE A 68 29.88 -1.35 22.12
C ILE A 68 28.84 -1.00 23.19
N ASN A 69 29.29 -0.84 24.45
CA ASN A 69 28.40 -0.59 25.60
C ASN A 69 27.26 -1.62 25.75
N GLY A 70 27.52 -2.88 25.40
CA GLY A 70 26.55 -3.97 25.46
C GLY A 70 25.52 -3.98 24.32
N GLN A 71 25.63 -3.07 23.34
CA GLN A 71 24.76 -3.01 22.17
C GLN A 71 25.51 -3.43 20.89
N PRO A 72 24.86 -4.14 19.97
CA PRO A 72 25.51 -4.66 18.77
C PRO A 72 25.80 -3.56 17.74
N GLU A 73 27.04 -3.53 17.26
CA GLU A 73 27.53 -2.55 16.27
C GLU A 73 28.25 -3.28 15.13
N GLY A 74 28.20 -2.74 13.91
CA GLY A 74 28.87 -3.33 12.75
C GLY A 74 28.24 -4.66 12.31
N ILE A 75 29.05 -5.54 11.73
CA ILE A 75 28.56 -6.82 11.20
C ILE A 75 28.17 -7.75 12.35
N TRP A 76 26.91 -8.18 12.32
CA TRP A 76 26.36 -9.16 13.24
C TRP A 76 25.93 -10.42 12.48
N THR A 77 26.35 -11.58 12.97
CA THR A 77 26.03 -12.88 12.38
C THR A 77 25.34 -13.76 13.40
N ALA A 78 24.21 -14.36 13.03
CA ALA A 78 23.52 -15.39 13.81
C ALA A 78 23.58 -16.72 13.05
N PHE A 79 23.59 -17.82 13.79
CA PHE A 79 23.73 -19.18 13.26
C PHE A 79 22.53 -20.05 13.67
N HIS A 80 22.31 -21.14 12.94
CA HIS A 80 21.45 -22.25 13.33
C HIS A 80 22.21 -23.22 14.24
N GLU A 81 21.50 -24.10 14.95
CA GLU A 81 22.14 -25.08 15.87
C GLU A 81 23.12 -26.02 15.15
N ASN A 82 22.96 -26.23 13.85
CA ASN A 82 23.89 -27.04 13.07
C ASN A 82 25.20 -26.30 12.71
N GLY A 83 25.26 -24.98 12.86
CA GLY A 83 26.41 -24.13 12.56
C GLY A 83 26.28 -23.33 11.26
N ASN A 84 25.23 -23.55 10.47
CA ASN A 84 24.98 -22.75 9.27
C ASN A 84 24.53 -21.34 9.63
N VAL A 85 24.88 -20.34 8.82
CA VAL A 85 24.42 -18.96 9.02
C VAL A 85 22.90 -18.94 8.98
N LYS A 86 22.29 -18.27 9.95
CA LYS A 86 20.84 -18.02 10.04
C LYS A 86 20.49 -16.62 9.55
N SER A 87 21.28 -15.64 9.95
CA SER A 87 21.16 -14.28 9.44
C SER A 87 22.47 -13.51 9.55
N ARG A 88 22.70 -12.56 8.66
CA ARG A 88 23.87 -11.68 8.70
C ARG A 88 23.52 -10.30 8.18
N GLY A 89 23.97 -9.25 8.85
CA GLY A 89 23.78 -7.87 8.40
C GLY A 89 24.61 -6.87 9.21
N ASN A 90 24.51 -5.60 8.85
CA ASN A 90 25.24 -4.52 9.51
C ASN A 90 24.35 -3.75 10.50
N ARG A 91 25.00 -3.20 11.53
CA ARG A 91 24.42 -2.19 12.42
C ARG A 91 25.25 -0.92 12.40
N ARG A 92 24.58 0.21 12.47
CA ARG A 92 25.18 1.53 12.60
C ARG A 92 24.43 2.29 13.68
N ASP A 93 25.15 2.85 14.62
CA ASP A 93 24.56 3.50 15.81
C ASP A 93 23.61 2.55 16.55
N PHE A 94 23.97 1.26 16.61
CA PHE A 94 23.19 0.16 17.19
C PHE A 94 21.92 -0.25 16.44
N LEU A 95 21.50 0.50 15.41
CA LEU A 95 20.31 0.24 14.60
C LEU A 95 20.65 -0.65 13.40
N LEU A 96 19.66 -1.41 12.89
CA LEU A 96 19.78 -2.15 11.64
C LEU A 96 20.05 -1.16 10.49
N ASP A 97 21.12 -1.44 9.74
CA ASP A 97 21.56 -0.60 8.64
C ASP A 97 22.08 -1.47 7.48
N GLY A 98 21.74 -1.11 6.25
CA GLY A 98 22.11 -1.84 5.06
C GLY A 98 21.39 -3.18 4.91
N THR A 99 21.99 -4.10 4.16
CA THR A 99 21.37 -5.37 3.77
C THR A 99 21.51 -6.44 4.86
N TRP A 100 20.39 -7.04 5.23
CA TRP A 100 20.28 -8.17 6.11
C TRP A 100 19.82 -9.41 5.35
N ASP A 101 20.67 -10.43 5.34
CA ASP A 101 20.40 -11.71 4.70
C ASP A 101 19.94 -12.76 5.72
N PHE A 102 19.03 -13.63 5.30
CA PHE A 102 18.43 -14.69 6.10
C PHE A 102 18.48 -16.02 5.35
N PHE A 103 18.81 -17.10 6.05
CA PHE A 103 19.03 -18.43 5.48
C PHE A 103 18.32 -19.50 6.29
N ASP A 104 17.94 -20.61 5.65
CA ASP A 104 17.42 -21.78 6.35
C ASP A 104 18.54 -22.61 7.00
N SER A 105 18.16 -23.69 7.71
CA SER A 105 19.14 -24.54 8.38
C SER A 105 20.03 -25.30 7.40
N THR A 106 19.67 -25.45 6.13
CA THR A 106 20.52 -26.10 5.12
C THR A 106 21.53 -25.13 4.48
N GLY A 107 21.39 -23.83 4.74
CA GLY A 107 22.23 -22.77 4.18
C GLY A 107 21.64 -22.11 2.92
N VAL A 108 20.42 -22.46 2.54
CA VAL A 108 19.72 -21.85 1.41
C VAL A 108 19.24 -20.46 1.82
N LYS A 109 19.53 -19.44 0.99
CA LYS A 109 19.11 -18.06 1.23
C LYS A 109 17.59 -17.97 1.08
N LEU A 110 16.90 -17.53 2.13
CA LEU A 110 15.44 -17.37 2.14
C LEU A 110 15.03 -15.95 1.76
N ARG A 111 15.74 -14.96 2.31
CA ARG A 111 15.35 -13.55 2.22
C ARG A 111 16.55 -12.61 2.36
N SER A 112 16.42 -11.42 1.79
CA SER A 112 17.29 -10.26 1.97
C SER A 112 16.44 -9.02 2.20
N VAL A 113 16.79 -8.17 3.16
CA VAL A 113 16.02 -6.96 3.52
C VAL A 113 16.97 -5.79 3.71
N GLU A 114 16.70 -4.66 3.06
CA GLU A 114 17.44 -3.41 3.25
C GLU A 114 16.82 -2.57 4.37
N TYR A 115 17.65 -2.15 5.32
CA TYR A 115 17.29 -1.29 6.45
C TYR A 115 18.05 0.04 6.43
N ALA A 116 17.40 1.09 6.93
CA ALA A 116 18.04 2.34 7.30
C ALA A 116 17.49 2.77 8.67
N ALA A 117 18.36 2.81 9.67
CA ALA A 117 18.00 3.18 11.05
C ALA A 117 16.78 2.40 11.59
N ASP A 118 16.87 1.06 11.62
CA ASP A 118 15.82 0.11 12.06
C ASP A 118 14.55 0.04 11.19
N LEU A 119 14.38 0.92 10.22
CA LEU A 119 13.24 0.90 9.31
C LEU A 119 13.61 0.17 8.02
N LYS A 120 12.74 -0.71 7.52
CA LYS A 120 12.85 -1.25 6.16
C LYS A 120 12.84 -0.07 5.18
N SER A 121 13.90 0.04 4.40
CA SER A 121 14.09 1.14 3.46
C SER A 121 14.96 0.65 2.31
N GLY A 122 14.37 0.56 1.12
CA GLY A 122 14.96 -0.11 -0.03
C GLY A 122 14.25 -1.42 -0.35
N TRP A 123 14.98 -2.40 -0.87
CA TRP A 123 14.40 -3.66 -1.36
C TRP A 123 14.36 -4.77 -0.31
N GLU A 124 13.24 -5.48 -0.26
CA GLU A 124 13.10 -6.81 0.34
C GLU A 124 12.96 -7.83 -0.79
N ARG A 125 13.77 -8.90 -0.74
CA ARG A 125 13.80 -9.98 -1.73
C ARG A 125 13.63 -11.33 -1.06
N SER A 126 12.76 -12.17 -1.59
CA SER A 126 12.67 -13.59 -1.22
C SER A 126 13.14 -14.47 -2.37
N TYR A 127 13.63 -15.68 -2.07
CA TYR A 127 14.30 -16.53 -3.05
C TYR A 127 13.68 -17.93 -3.11
N TYR A 128 13.76 -18.55 -4.28
CA TYR A 128 13.51 -19.98 -4.46
C TYR A 128 14.70 -20.81 -3.96
N PRO A 129 14.53 -22.13 -3.71
CA PRO A 129 15.63 -22.99 -3.28
C PRO A 129 16.81 -23.06 -4.26
N ASN A 130 16.59 -22.78 -5.55
CA ASN A 130 17.64 -22.71 -6.58
C ASN A 130 18.42 -21.37 -6.56
N GLY A 131 18.06 -20.43 -5.69
CA GLY A 131 18.70 -19.12 -5.56
C GLY A 131 18.11 -18.01 -6.43
N GLU A 132 17.20 -18.34 -7.35
CA GLU A 132 16.49 -17.32 -8.14
C GLU A 132 15.55 -16.50 -7.25
N VAL A 133 15.41 -15.21 -7.60
CA VAL A 133 14.51 -14.32 -6.87
C VAL A 133 13.07 -14.76 -7.11
N LYS A 134 12.27 -14.83 -6.05
CA LYS A 134 10.85 -15.19 -6.08
C LYS A 134 9.96 -13.95 -6.05
N VAL A 135 10.24 -13.03 -5.13
CA VAL A 135 9.51 -11.77 -4.97
C VAL A 135 10.48 -10.67 -4.59
N GLU A 136 10.33 -9.49 -5.19
CA GLU A 136 10.98 -8.24 -4.79
C GLU A 136 9.93 -7.21 -4.39
N GLN A 137 10.15 -6.51 -3.28
CA GLN A 137 9.25 -5.51 -2.72
C GLN A 137 10.05 -4.28 -2.32
N HIS A 138 9.62 -3.09 -2.74
CA HIS A 138 10.24 -1.85 -2.33
C HIS A 138 9.55 -1.25 -1.09
N TYR A 139 10.36 -0.77 -0.14
CA TYR A 139 9.93 -0.16 1.11
C TYR A 139 10.51 1.25 1.26
N GLU A 140 9.70 2.14 1.82
CA GLU A 140 10.09 3.47 2.28
C GLU A 140 9.64 3.58 3.73
N ALA A 141 10.59 3.59 4.69
CA ALA A 141 10.32 3.70 6.11
C ALA A 141 9.21 2.74 6.62
N ASN A 142 9.43 1.43 6.48
CA ASN A 142 8.50 0.34 6.82
C ASN A 142 7.21 0.27 5.98
N GLN A 143 6.97 1.17 5.04
CA GLN A 143 5.80 1.14 4.16
C GLN A 143 6.19 0.60 2.79
N ARG A 144 5.47 -0.42 2.29
CA ARG A 144 5.58 -0.84 0.89
C ARG A 144 5.16 0.32 -0.02
N SER A 145 6.09 0.77 -0.86
CA SER A 145 5.95 1.95 -1.70
C SER A 145 6.82 1.75 -2.93
N GLY A 146 6.30 1.95 -4.13
CA GLY A 146 6.97 1.61 -5.38
C GLY A 146 6.52 0.25 -5.92
N TRP A 147 7.37 -0.44 -6.66
CA TRP A 147 6.97 -1.68 -7.35
C TRP A 147 7.22 -2.94 -6.51
N THR A 148 6.30 -3.89 -6.62
CA THR A 148 6.51 -5.29 -6.26
C THR A 148 6.59 -6.11 -7.54
N TYR A 149 7.56 -7.02 -7.60
CA TYR A 149 7.76 -7.94 -8.71
C TYR A 149 7.68 -9.38 -8.21
N GLU A 150 7.01 -10.24 -8.96
CA GLU A 150 6.99 -11.68 -8.74
C GLU A 150 7.63 -12.37 -9.94
N TYR A 151 8.38 -13.43 -9.68
CA TYR A 151 9.18 -14.16 -10.66
C TYR A 151 8.91 -15.67 -10.53
N ASP A 152 9.23 -16.45 -11.57
CA ASP A 152 9.22 -17.92 -11.51
C ASP A 152 10.60 -18.50 -11.16
N GLN A 153 10.71 -19.84 -11.19
CA GLN A 153 11.95 -20.54 -10.86
C GLN A 153 13.03 -20.39 -11.94
N GLU A 154 12.68 -19.91 -13.12
CA GLU A 154 13.58 -19.59 -14.22
C GLU A 154 14.05 -18.11 -14.19
N GLY A 155 13.63 -17.34 -13.17
CA GLY A 155 13.96 -15.93 -13.00
C GLY A 155 13.16 -14.98 -13.89
N GLN A 156 12.13 -15.47 -14.59
CA GLN A 156 11.29 -14.67 -15.45
C GLN A 156 10.21 -13.98 -14.64
N ARG A 157 10.04 -12.67 -14.86
CA ARG A 157 9.01 -11.88 -14.20
C ARG A 157 7.63 -12.38 -14.63
N ARG A 158 6.77 -12.67 -13.65
CA ARG A 158 5.36 -13.07 -13.82
C ARG A 158 4.39 -11.97 -13.47
N LYS A 159 4.76 -11.08 -12.54
CA LYS A 159 3.89 -9.99 -12.11
C LYS A 159 4.67 -8.73 -11.76
N ALA A 160 4.06 -7.57 -11.98
CA ALA A 160 4.52 -6.27 -11.53
C ALA A 160 3.33 -5.47 -11.00
N ILE A 161 3.34 -5.08 -9.72
CA ILE A 161 2.25 -4.35 -9.07
C ILE A 161 2.80 -3.10 -8.39
N PRO A 162 2.24 -1.91 -8.64
CA PRO A 162 2.62 -0.71 -7.92
C PRO A 162 1.91 -0.65 -6.56
N TYR A 163 2.65 -0.24 -5.54
CA TYR A 163 2.19 0.00 -4.18
C TYR A 163 2.42 1.46 -3.80
N ARG A 164 1.48 2.00 -3.02
CA ARG A 164 1.61 3.30 -2.34
C ARG A 164 1.14 3.13 -0.91
N SER A 165 2.04 3.38 0.04
CA SER A 165 1.72 3.33 1.49
C SER A 165 1.04 2.02 1.92
N ASN A 166 1.64 0.89 1.57
CA ASN A 166 1.19 -0.49 1.84
C ASN A 166 0.03 -1.03 1.01
N LEU A 167 -0.59 -0.22 0.15
CA LEU A 167 -1.73 -0.63 -0.67
C LEU A 167 -1.35 -0.70 -2.15
N GLU A 168 -1.87 -1.68 -2.88
CA GLU A 168 -1.80 -1.71 -4.33
C GLU A 168 -2.51 -0.45 -4.89
N ASP A 169 -1.80 0.36 -5.66
CA ASP A 169 -2.32 1.63 -6.16
C ASP A 169 -1.64 2.01 -7.48
N GLY A 170 -2.40 1.95 -8.57
CA GLY A 170 -1.94 2.19 -9.93
C GLY A 170 -2.06 0.98 -10.85
N LYS A 171 -1.38 1.04 -11.99
CA LYS A 171 -1.47 0.04 -13.06
C LYS A 171 -0.37 -1.02 -12.93
N GLY A 172 -0.76 -2.27 -12.73
CA GLY A 172 0.09 -3.45 -12.72
C GLY A 172 0.02 -4.26 -14.02
N ARG A 173 0.87 -5.29 -14.12
CA ARG A 173 0.98 -6.17 -15.28
C ARG A 173 1.22 -7.62 -14.87
N GLU A 174 0.67 -8.56 -15.65
CA GLU A 174 1.04 -9.98 -15.60
C GLU A 174 1.74 -10.39 -16.90
N TYR A 175 2.66 -11.35 -16.81
CA TYR A 175 3.53 -11.75 -17.91
C TYR A 175 3.51 -13.27 -18.15
N ALA A 176 3.57 -13.66 -19.43
CA ALA A 176 3.78 -15.03 -19.85
C ALA A 176 5.26 -15.45 -19.73
N ALA A 177 5.54 -16.75 -19.97
CA ALA A 177 6.89 -17.32 -19.87
C ALA A 177 7.83 -16.85 -21.00
N ASP A 178 7.26 -16.27 -22.06
CA ASP A 178 8.02 -15.64 -23.13
C ASP A 178 8.18 -14.13 -22.91
N GLY A 179 7.81 -13.62 -21.73
CA GLY A 179 7.93 -12.21 -21.34
C GLY A 179 6.81 -11.31 -21.87
N ARG A 180 5.86 -11.81 -22.66
CA ARG A 180 4.75 -11.00 -23.16
C ARG A 180 3.85 -10.56 -22.02
N THR A 181 3.39 -9.30 -22.06
CA THR A 181 2.35 -8.82 -21.12
C THR A 181 1.03 -9.47 -21.50
N ILE A 182 0.45 -10.21 -20.55
CA ILE A 182 -0.78 -10.97 -20.72
C ILE A 182 -1.94 -10.39 -19.91
N ALA A 183 -1.71 -9.53 -18.95
CA ALA A 183 -2.81 -8.79 -18.34
C ALA A 183 -2.36 -7.39 -17.93
N LEU A 184 -3.28 -6.44 -18.06
CA LEU A 184 -3.19 -5.14 -17.39
C LEU A 184 -4.11 -5.20 -16.17
N LEU A 185 -3.56 -4.82 -15.02
CA LEU A 185 -4.26 -4.80 -13.74
C LEU A 185 -4.40 -3.35 -13.31
N GLU A 186 -5.57 -2.93 -12.85
CA GLU A 186 -5.72 -1.60 -12.25
C GLU A 186 -6.12 -1.74 -10.79
N TYR A 187 -5.31 -1.17 -9.90
CA TYR A 187 -5.55 -1.15 -8.47
C TYR A 187 -5.86 0.28 -8.02
N ASP A 188 -6.81 0.42 -7.11
CA ASP A 188 -7.08 1.66 -6.40
C ASP A 188 -7.27 1.33 -4.92
N LYS A 189 -6.30 1.79 -4.11
CA LYS A 189 -6.28 1.65 -2.64
C LYS A 189 -6.46 0.20 -2.16
N GLY A 190 -5.73 -0.73 -2.76
CA GLY A 190 -5.71 -2.15 -2.40
C GLY A 190 -6.80 -2.98 -3.09
N TYR A 191 -7.72 -2.35 -3.82
CA TYR A 191 -8.76 -3.05 -4.56
C TYR A 191 -8.38 -3.17 -6.03
N LEU A 192 -8.36 -4.40 -6.53
CA LEU A 192 -8.30 -4.66 -7.96
C LEU A 192 -9.62 -4.20 -8.60
N ARG A 193 -9.53 -3.16 -9.44
CA ARG A 193 -10.68 -2.54 -10.11
C ARG A 193 -10.97 -3.22 -11.44
N THR A 194 -9.94 -3.51 -12.21
CA THR A 194 -10.08 -4.10 -13.54
C THR A 194 -8.95 -5.09 -13.82
N ILE A 195 -9.28 -6.11 -14.60
CA ILE A 195 -8.32 -7.03 -15.22
C ILE A 195 -8.63 -7.03 -16.71
N GLU A 196 -7.70 -6.55 -17.52
CA GLU A 196 -7.79 -6.63 -18.96
C GLU A 196 -6.87 -7.74 -19.47
N LYS A 197 -7.46 -8.84 -19.96
CA LYS A 197 -6.71 -9.98 -20.50
C LYS A 197 -6.37 -9.73 -21.97
N ILE A 198 -5.08 -9.79 -22.29
CA ILE A 198 -4.56 -9.41 -23.61
C ILE A 198 -3.48 -10.37 -24.11
N ASN A 199 -3.16 -10.39 -25.40
CA ASN A 199 -2.03 -11.15 -25.95
C ASN A 199 -2.09 -12.68 -25.68
N ARG A 200 -3.26 -13.33 -25.81
CA ARG A 200 -3.42 -14.77 -25.55
C ARG A 200 -3.25 -15.60 -26.83
N TYR A 201 -2.53 -16.71 -26.73
CA TYR A 201 -2.56 -17.75 -27.76
C TYR A 201 -3.63 -18.81 -27.44
N ASP A 202 -4.21 -19.41 -28.47
CA ASP A 202 -5.01 -20.61 -28.35
C ASP A 202 -4.15 -21.89 -28.28
N SER A 203 -4.79 -23.05 -28.21
CA SER A 203 -4.11 -24.36 -28.18
C SER A 203 -3.30 -24.69 -29.44
N PHE A 204 -3.57 -24.00 -30.55
CA PHE A 204 -2.87 -24.15 -31.82
C PHE A 204 -1.75 -23.11 -31.99
N GLY A 205 -1.50 -22.27 -30.97
CA GLY A 205 -0.48 -21.22 -31.00
C GLY A 205 -0.89 -19.98 -31.78
N GLN A 206 -2.19 -19.81 -32.08
CA GLN A 206 -2.70 -18.68 -32.86
C GLN A 206 -3.14 -17.53 -31.95
N LYS A 207 -2.89 -16.29 -32.39
CA LYS A 207 -3.28 -15.09 -31.62
C LYS A 207 -4.82 -15.05 -31.46
N ILE A 208 -5.31 -14.80 -30.24
CA ILE A 208 -6.73 -14.64 -29.93
C ILE A 208 -7.00 -13.49 -28.95
N GLY A 209 -8.20 -12.93 -29.02
CA GLY A 209 -8.67 -11.86 -28.15
C GLY A 209 -7.99 -10.52 -28.44
N VAL A 210 -8.06 -9.58 -27.49
CA VAL A 210 -7.41 -8.27 -27.66
C VAL A 210 -5.90 -8.44 -27.58
N TRP A 211 -5.20 -7.93 -28.58
CA TRP A 211 -3.75 -7.86 -28.62
C TRP A 211 -3.31 -6.41 -28.44
N MET A 212 -2.21 -6.21 -27.74
CA MET A 212 -1.56 -4.93 -27.51
C MET A 212 -0.06 -5.09 -27.67
N GLU A 213 0.56 -4.22 -28.45
CA GLU A 213 2.00 -4.19 -28.69
C GLU A 213 2.57 -2.84 -28.27
N TRP A 214 3.68 -2.88 -27.54
CA TRP A 214 4.36 -1.70 -27.04
C TRP A 214 5.78 -1.62 -27.61
N THR A 215 6.28 -0.40 -27.79
CA THR A 215 7.70 -0.13 -28.00
C THR A 215 8.52 -0.64 -26.80
N GLY A 216 9.84 -0.82 -27.00
CA GLY A 216 10.77 -1.09 -25.90
C GLY A 216 10.77 -0.04 -24.78
N ASN A 217 10.27 1.17 -25.05
CA ASN A 217 10.12 2.26 -24.08
C ASN A 217 8.73 2.30 -23.43
N GLY A 218 7.84 1.35 -23.72
CA GLY A 218 6.52 1.22 -23.09
C GLY A 218 5.40 2.07 -23.70
N ILE A 219 5.64 2.71 -24.84
CA ILE A 219 4.60 3.42 -25.61
C ILE A 219 3.81 2.39 -26.41
N LEU A 220 2.47 2.38 -26.26
CA LEU A 220 1.59 1.50 -27.03
C LEU A 220 1.70 1.88 -28.50
N GLN A 221 1.89 0.90 -29.40
CA GLN A 221 2.01 1.10 -30.85
C GLN A 221 0.79 0.55 -31.60
N GLU A 222 0.24 -0.55 -31.12
CA GLU A 222 -0.86 -1.24 -31.79
C GLU A 222 -1.76 -1.88 -30.73
N GLN A 223 -3.08 -1.80 -30.93
CA GLN A 223 -4.02 -2.67 -30.25
C GLN A 223 -5.17 -3.09 -31.15
N GLY A 224 -5.68 -4.31 -30.98
CA GLY A 224 -6.86 -4.78 -31.70
C GLY A 224 -7.20 -6.26 -31.46
N PRO A 225 -8.42 -6.67 -31.80
CA PRO A 225 -8.88 -8.06 -31.64
C PRO A 225 -8.28 -9.01 -32.70
N TRP A 226 -7.78 -10.15 -32.25
CA TRP A 226 -7.35 -11.26 -33.07
C TRP A 226 -8.30 -12.45 -32.91
N GLU A 227 -8.54 -13.16 -34.01
CA GLU A 227 -9.32 -14.39 -34.05
C GLU A 227 -8.61 -15.39 -34.97
N ALA A 228 -8.39 -16.61 -34.49
CA ALA A 228 -7.68 -17.67 -35.23
C ALA A 228 -6.39 -17.18 -35.92
N GLY A 229 -5.58 -16.37 -35.22
CA GLY A 229 -4.29 -15.91 -35.72
C GLY A 229 -4.38 -14.84 -36.80
N LYS A 230 -5.56 -14.26 -37.04
CA LYS A 230 -5.77 -13.16 -37.98
C LYS A 230 -6.32 -11.93 -37.27
N ARG A 231 -6.01 -10.74 -37.78
CA ARG A 231 -6.63 -9.49 -37.34
C ARG A 231 -8.13 -9.53 -37.71
N ASN A 232 -9.02 -9.35 -36.73
CA ASN A 232 -10.46 -9.41 -36.96
C ASN A 232 -11.23 -8.43 -36.08
N GLY A 233 -11.48 -7.22 -36.59
CA GLY A 233 -12.12 -6.10 -35.90
C GLY A 233 -11.32 -4.80 -36.03
N LEU A 234 -11.59 -3.82 -35.15
CA LEU A 234 -10.93 -2.51 -35.19
C LEU A 234 -9.55 -2.54 -34.53
N PHE A 235 -8.53 -2.16 -35.30
CA PHE A 235 -7.17 -1.95 -34.83
C PHE A 235 -6.88 -0.47 -34.70
N ARG A 236 -6.24 -0.08 -33.62
CA ARG A 236 -5.74 1.27 -33.37
C ARG A 236 -4.23 1.26 -33.41
N PHE A 237 -3.66 2.17 -34.18
CA PHE A 237 -2.23 2.37 -34.32
C PHE A 237 -1.85 3.70 -33.69
N TYR A 238 -0.69 3.73 -33.07
CA TYR A 238 -0.21 4.87 -32.31
C TYR A 238 1.20 5.24 -32.75
N ASP A 239 1.46 6.54 -32.84
CA ASP A 239 2.74 7.07 -33.23
C ASP A 239 3.81 6.89 -32.12
N GLN A 240 5.04 7.35 -32.40
CA GLN A 240 6.17 7.29 -31.47
C GLN A 240 5.97 8.09 -30.17
N TRP A 241 4.92 8.91 -30.07
CA TRP A 241 4.55 9.67 -28.87
C TRP A 241 3.30 9.08 -28.17
N GLY A 242 2.73 8.00 -28.69
CA GLY A 242 1.54 7.34 -28.16
C GLY A 242 0.23 8.04 -28.52
N GLN A 243 0.23 8.93 -29.51
CA GLN A 243 -0.98 9.54 -30.04
C GLN A 243 -1.60 8.62 -31.09
N LEU A 244 -2.92 8.57 -31.14
CA LEU A 244 -3.63 7.76 -32.13
C LEU A 244 -3.29 8.26 -33.54
N GLU A 245 -2.62 7.42 -34.32
CA GLU A 245 -2.20 7.71 -35.69
C GLU A 245 -3.24 7.23 -36.69
N ASP A 246 -3.77 6.02 -36.49
CA ASP A 246 -4.70 5.40 -37.42
C ASP A 246 -5.68 4.43 -36.72
N VAL A 247 -6.84 4.24 -37.34
CA VAL A 247 -7.82 3.21 -36.95
C VAL A 247 -8.24 2.44 -38.20
N VAL A 248 -7.90 1.16 -38.25
CA VAL A 248 -8.15 0.29 -39.41
C VAL A 248 -9.01 -0.88 -38.99
N LYS A 249 -10.12 -1.12 -39.70
CA LYS A 249 -10.91 -2.35 -39.52
C LYS A 249 -10.34 -3.48 -40.37
N TYR A 250 -10.17 -4.63 -39.76
CA TYR A 250 -9.80 -5.87 -40.43
C TYR A 250 -10.96 -6.87 -40.36
N PHE A 251 -11.10 -7.71 -41.39
CA PHE A 251 -11.97 -8.88 -41.36
C PHE A 251 -11.19 -10.06 -41.94
N GLU A 252 -11.04 -11.14 -41.17
CA GLU A 252 -10.28 -12.33 -41.59
C GLU A 252 -8.84 -12.01 -42.08
N GLY A 253 -8.20 -10.99 -41.49
CA GLY A 253 -6.84 -10.55 -41.83
C GLY A 253 -6.74 -9.55 -42.97
N GLU A 254 -7.82 -9.30 -43.71
CA GLU A 254 -7.86 -8.34 -44.80
C GLU A 254 -8.36 -6.97 -44.31
N VAL A 255 -7.79 -5.89 -44.84
CA VAL A 255 -8.23 -4.51 -44.53
C VAL A 255 -9.60 -4.27 -45.15
N VAL A 256 -10.56 -3.82 -44.33
CA VAL A 256 -11.88 -3.40 -44.79
C VAL A 256 -11.84 -1.91 -45.06
N SER A 257 -11.62 -1.52 -46.32
CA SER A 257 -11.47 -0.12 -46.74
C SER A 257 -12.76 0.72 -46.63
N ASP A 258 -13.93 0.06 -46.55
CA ASP A 258 -15.25 0.70 -46.56
C ASP A 258 -16.02 0.47 -45.23
N ALA A 259 -15.31 0.31 -44.12
CA ALA A 259 -15.89 0.11 -42.81
C ALA A 259 -16.53 1.41 -42.26
N VAL A 260 -17.84 1.38 -41.96
CA VAL A 260 -18.54 2.53 -41.37
C VAL A 260 -17.95 2.94 -40.01
N GLU A 261 -17.29 2.02 -39.29
CA GLU A 261 -16.71 2.29 -37.98
C GLU A 261 -15.32 2.99 -37.99
N THR A 262 -14.77 3.36 -39.15
CA THR A 262 -13.59 4.25 -39.26
C THR A 262 -13.97 5.72 -39.52
N GLN A 263 -15.26 6.07 -39.33
CA GLN A 263 -15.78 7.39 -39.66
C GLN A 263 -15.70 8.40 -38.49
N GLU A 264 -15.51 9.66 -38.89
CA GLU A 264 -15.12 10.86 -38.12
C GLU A 264 -15.78 11.05 -36.74
N ILE A 265 -14.98 11.43 -35.74
CA ILE A 265 -15.48 12.03 -34.50
C ILE A 265 -16.06 13.42 -34.85
N ASP A 266 -17.39 13.57 -34.74
CA ASP A 266 -18.11 14.80 -35.06
C ASP A 266 -18.17 15.70 -33.82
N ILE A 267 -17.51 16.85 -33.87
CA ILE A 267 -17.63 17.89 -32.84
C ILE A 267 -18.66 18.91 -33.28
N ARG A 268 -19.81 18.91 -32.62
CA ARG A 268 -20.88 19.87 -32.87
C ARG A 268 -20.74 21.06 -31.95
N THR A 269 -20.85 22.26 -32.52
CA THR A 269 -20.94 23.51 -31.77
C THR A 269 -22.16 24.31 -32.19
N THR A 270 -22.81 24.97 -31.24
CA THR A 270 -23.83 25.98 -31.51
C THR A 270 -23.34 27.33 -31.02
N THR A 271 -23.91 28.42 -31.53
CA THR A 271 -23.53 29.79 -31.14
C THR A 271 -24.73 30.57 -30.61
N HIS A 272 -24.47 31.45 -29.65
CA HIS A 272 -25.41 32.47 -29.18
C HIS A 272 -25.63 33.53 -30.27
N ALA A 273 -26.68 34.35 -30.12
CA ALA A 273 -27.00 35.44 -31.06
C ALA A 273 -25.86 36.47 -31.19
N ASN A 274 -25.02 36.60 -30.16
CA ASN A 274 -23.84 37.48 -30.15
C ASN A 274 -22.59 36.86 -30.83
N GLY A 275 -22.68 35.64 -31.37
CA GLY A 275 -21.60 34.95 -32.06
C GLY A 275 -20.66 34.14 -31.16
N THR A 276 -20.83 34.16 -29.83
CA THR A 276 -20.06 33.30 -28.91
C THR A 276 -20.57 31.86 -28.94
N ILE A 277 -19.74 30.89 -28.56
CA ILE A 277 -20.13 29.48 -28.50
C ILE A 277 -21.19 29.31 -27.40
N ALA A 278 -22.30 28.64 -27.72
CA ALA A 278 -23.36 28.31 -26.79
C ALA A 278 -23.23 26.89 -26.24
N THR A 279 -22.96 25.92 -27.11
CA THR A 279 -22.75 24.52 -26.70
C THR A 279 -21.63 23.89 -27.51
N ARG A 280 -20.97 22.88 -26.92
CA ARG A 280 -19.98 22.03 -27.59
C ARG A 280 -20.18 20.59 -27.16
N SER A 281 -20.23 19.66 -28.11
CA SER A 281 -20.44 18.24 -27.85
C SER A 281 -19.67 17.38 -28.85
N THR A 282 -19.33 16.17 -28.43
CA THR A 282 -18.69 15.18 -29.29
C THR A 282 -19.67 14.04 -29.59
N TYR A 283 -19.64 13.55 -30.83
CA TYR A 283 -20.47 12.47 -31.32
C TYR A 283 -19.60 11.42 -32.03
N GLU A 284 -19.90 10.16 -31.79
CA GLU A 284 -19.33 9.00 -32.47
C GLU A 284 -20.50 8.25 -33.12
N ASN A 285 -20.51 8.14 -34.46
CA ASN A 285 -21.63 7.54 -35.23
C ASN A 285 -23.01 8.14 -34.90
N GLY A 286 -23.06 9.46 -34.68
CA GLY A 286 -24.28 10.17 -34.30
C GLY A 286 -24.74 9.97 -32.86
N VAL A 287 -24.03 9.16 -32.06
CA VAL A 287 -24.26 8.94 -30.64
C VAL A 287 -23.36 9.88 -29.83
N ARG A 288 -23.91 10.57 -28.82
CA ARG A 288 -23.16 11.52 -28.01
C ARG A 288 -22.15 10.78 -27.11
N VAL A 289 -20.89 11.21 -27.11
CA VAL A 289 -19.81 10.67 -26.28
C VAL A 289 -18.95 11.79 -25.70
N GLY A 290 -18.29 11.54 -24.58
CA GLY A 290 -17.39 12.52 -23.96
C GLY A 290 -18.12 13.69 -23.31
N VAL A 291 -17.46 14.85 -23.29
CA VAL A 291 -17.95 16.03 -22.55
C VAL A 291 -18.86 16.87 -23.44
N TYR A 292 -20.10 17.05 -23.01
CA TYR A 292 -21.00 18.09 -23.46
C TYR A 292 -20.81 19.32 -22.57
N THR A 293 -20.66 20.51 -23.16
CA THR A 293 -20.41 21.75 -22.43
C THR A 293 -21.37 22.84 -22.89
N GLU A 294 -21.92 23.59 -21.94
CA GLU A 294 -22.73 24.79 -22.18
C GLU A 294 -21.98 26.03 -21.70
N TYR A 295 -22.15 27.13 -22.41
CA TYR A 295 -21.51 28.41 -22.13
C TYR A 295 -22.57 29.51 -22.00
N ASP A 296 -22.35 30.48 -21.11
CA ASP A 296 -23.12 31.73 -21.08
C ASP A 296 -22.70 32.68 -22.22
N GLU A 297 -23.42 33.80 -22.37
CA GLU A 297 -23.10 34.81 -23.41
C GLU A 297 -21.73 35.50 -23.21
N ALA A 298 -21.14 35.38 -22.02
CA ALA A 298 -19.80 35.88 -21.72
C ALA A 298 -18.70 34.83 -21.99
N GLY A 299 -19.07 33.60 -22.37
CA GLY A 299 -18.16 32.50 -22.66
C GLY A 299 -17.72 31.68 -21.42
N ASN A 300 -18.37 31.87 -20.26
CA ASN A 300 -18.12 31.04 -19.08
C ASN A 300 -18.89 29.73 -19.18
N ILE A 301 -18.27 28.64 -18.74
CA ILE A 301 -18.94 27.33 -18.70
C ILE A 301 -20.02 27.35 -17.62
N THR A 302 -21.27 27.09 -18.01
CA THR A 302 -22.42 27.01 -17.09
C THR A 302 -22.66 25.57 -16.65
N THR A 303 -22.52 24.61 -17.57
CA THR A 303 -22.83 23.19 -17.34
C THR A 303 -21.87 22.31 -18.13
N GLY A 304 -21.53 21.14 -17.57
CA GLY A 304 -20.87 20.07 -18.28
C GLY A 304 -21.57 18.74 -18.02
N ASP A 305 -21.85 17.96 -19.06
CA ASP A 305 -22.36 16.59 -18.93
C ASP A 305 -21.33 15.63 -19.52
N LEU A 306 -21.21 14.44 -18.93
CA LEU A 306 -20.34 13.39 -19.42
C LEU A 306 -21.21 12.26 -19.99
N PHE A 307 -20.95 11.90 -21.24
CA PHE A 307 -21.65 10.84 -21.96
C PHE A 307 -20.71 9.68 -22.29
N GLU A 308 -21.21 8.46 -22.13
CA GLU A 308 -20.56 7.22 -22.59
C GLU A 308 -21.61 6.40 -23.35
N GLN A 309 -21.33 6.10 -24.62
CA GLN A 309 -22.27 5.39 -25.51
C GLN A 309 -23.69 6.00 -25.55
N GLY A 310 -23.80 7.33 -25.48
CA GLY A 310 -25.08 8.05 -25.49
C GLY A 310 -25.77 8.17 -24.13
N LEU A 311 -25.28 7.49 -23.09
CA LEU A 311 -25.82 7.57 -21.74
C LEU A 311 -25.13 8.67 -20.95
N LYS A 312 -25.91 9.52 -20.27
CA LYS A 312 -25.37 10.54 -19.36
C LYS A 312 -24.88 9.85 -18.08
N ILE A 313 -23.57 9.75 -17.92
CA ILE A 313 -22.90 9.11 -16.77
C ILE A 313 -22.39 10.11 -15.74
N GLY A 314 -22.40 11.42 -16.06
CA GLY A 314 -22.01 12.46 -15.13
C GLY A 314 -22.49 13.85 -15.50
N GLU A 315 -22.49 14.73 -14.51
CA GLU A 315 -22.89 16.14 -14.59
C GLU A 315 -22.00 16.96 -13.66
N GLY A 316 -21.45 18.05 -14.16
CA GLY A 316 -20.63 19.00 -13.42
C GLY A 316 -19.71 19.81 -14.32
N VAL A 317 -19.12 20.87 -13.76
CA VAL A 317 -18.30 21.82 -14.53
C VAL A 317 -16.84 21.35 -14.60
N THR A 318 -16.20 21.58 -15.75
CA THR A 318 -14.74 21.44 -15.90
C THR A 318 -14.10 22.81 -16.13
N ASN A 319 -12.87 23.00 -15.65
CA ASN A 319 -12.09 24.19 -15.97
C ASN A 319 -11.49 24.11 -17.39
N ALA A 320 -10.86 25.18 -17.87
CA ALA A 320 -10.25 25.25 -19.21
C ALA A 320 -9.17 24.18 -19.47
N LYS A 321 -8.64 23.52 -18.42
CA LYS A 321 -7.68 22.40 -18.52
C LYS A 321 -8.36 21.03 -18.50
N GLY A 322 -9.69 20.98 -18.56
CA GLY A 322 -10.48 19.74 -18.51
C GLY A 322 -10.60 19.11 -17.12
N LYS A 323 -10.19 19.80 -16.05
CA LYS A 323 -10.29 19.27 -14.68
C LYS A 323 -11.65 19.59 -14.08
N ARG A 324 -12.23 18.62 -13.37
CA ARG A 324 -13.50 18.79 -12.63
C ARG A 324 -13.38 19.83 -11.53
N ILE A 325 -14.37 20.71 -11.43
CA ILE A 325 -14.49 21.73 -10.40
C ILE A 325 -15.93 21.83 -9.88
N GLY A 326 -16.09 22.22 -8.62
CA GLY A 326 -17.40 22.43 -8.00
C GLY A 326 -18.17 21.12 -7.81
N GLU A 327 -19.48 21.24 -7.68
CA GLU A 327 -20.38 20.09 -7.47
C GLU A 327 -20.44 19.20 -8.72
N TRP A 328 -20.40 17.90 -8.48
CA TRP A 328 -20.49 16.87 -9.51
C TRP A 328 -21.46 15.78 -9.08
N LYS A 329 -22.18 15.26 -10.06
CA LYS A 329 -23.00 14.06 -9.96
C LYS A 329 -22.52 13.03 -10.96
N GLN A 330 -22.65 11.77 -10.60
CA GLN A 330 -22.42 10.62 -11.48
C GLN A 330 -23.65 9.73 -11.44
N PHE A 331 -23.93 9.08 -12.55
CA PHE A 331 -25.14 8.29 -12.74
C PHE A 331 -24.80 6.86 -13.17
N TYR A 332 -25.70 5.94 -12.86
CA TYR A 332 -25.71 4.59 -13.40
C TYR A 332 -26.25 4.59 -14.85
N PRO A 333 -26.08 3.49 -15.61
CA PRO A 333 -26.58 3.40 -16.98
C PRO A 333 -28.10 3.62 -17.12
N ASP A 334 -28.87 3.33 -16.07
CA ASP A 334 -30.32 3.56 -15.99
C ASP A 334 -30.70 5.01 -15.62
N GLY A 335 -29.70 5.88 -15.37
CA GLY A 335 -29.88 7.26 -14.96
C GLY A 335 -30.02 7.48 -13.46
N ALA A 336 -30.00 6.42 -12.63
CA ALA A 336 -30.04 6.55 -11.18
C ALA A 336 -28.78 7.26 -10.66
N LEU A 337 -28.92 8.09 -9.62
CA LEU A 337 -27.79 8.78 -9.02
C LEU A 337 -26.84 7.74 -8.39
N LYS A 338 -25.57 7.77 -8.79
CA LYS A 338 -24.52 6.85 -8.33
C LYS A 338 -23.65 7.48 -7.25
N SER A 339 -23.27 8.74 -7.45
CA SER A 339 -22.50 9.49 -6.46
C SER A 339 -22.60 10.98 -6.70
N GLU A 340 -22.39 11.74 -5.64
CA GLU A 340 -22.27 13.20 -5.73
C GLU A 340 -21.31 13.77 -4.69
N GLY A 341 -20.75 14.93 -5.02
CA GLY A 341 -19.86 15.71 -4.17
C GLY A 341 -19.04 16.69 -4.98
N ALA A 342 -18.12 17.40 -4.33
CA ALA A 342 -17.36 18.44 -4.98
C ALA A 342 -15.97 17.99 -5.46
N PHE A 343 -15.47 18.65 -6.51
CA PHE A 343 -14.09 18.59 -6.95
C PHE A 343 -13.40 19.94 -6.81
N THR A 344 -12.12 19.92 -6.44
CA THR A 344 -11.19 21.04 -6.56
C THR A 344 -10.01 20.60 -7.40
N GLU A 345 -9.79 21.26 -8.54
CA GLU A 345 -8.67 20.95 -9.46
C GLU A 345 -8.58 19.45 -9.84
N GLY A 346 -9.73 18.81 -10.08
CA GLY A 346 -9.83 17.40 -10.47
C GLY A 346 -9.71 16.40 -9.31
N LYS A 347 -9.50 16.86 -8.07
CA LYS A 347 -9.48 16.01 -6.86
C LYS A 347 -10.79 16.14 -6.09
N ARG A 348 -11.29 15.03 -5.54
CA ARG A 348 -12.49 15.04 -4.67
C ARG A 348 -12.21 15.89 -3.44
N GLU A 349 -13.16 16.75 -3.08
CA GLU A 349 -13.08 17.67 -1.95
C GLU A 349 -14.45 17.72 -1.25
N GLY A 350 -14.44 17.92 0.07
CA GLY A 350 -15.68 18.08 0.84
C GLY A 350 -16.48 16.78 0.98
N ARG A 351 -17.78 16.92 1.27
CA ARG A 351 -18.65 15.78 1.55
C ARG A 351 -19.02 15.07 0.25
N TRP A 352 -19.01 13.74 0.31
CA TRP A 352 -19.36 12.86 -0.79
C TRP A 352 -20.37 11.82 -0.35
N ARG A 353 -21.32 11.52 -1.23
CA ARG A 353 -22.35 10.51 -1.04
C ARG A 353 -22.34 9.53 -2.22
N PHE A 354 -22.55 8.25 -1.93
CA PHE A 354 -22.63 7.18 -2.92
C PHE A 354 -23.87 6.34 -2.66
N TYR A 355 -24.50 5.95 -3.75
CA TYR A 355 -25.81 5.31 -3.74
C TYR A 355 -25.71 3.98 -4.49
N ALA A 356 -26.55 3.01 -4.11
CA ALA A 356 -26.76 1.80 -4.89
C ALA A 356 -27.59 2.10 -6.16
N GLU A 357 -27.62 1.16 -7.11
CA GLU A 357 -28.50 1.25 -8.31
C GLU A 357 -29.96 1.45 -7.94
N THR A 358 -30.39 0.87 -6.81
CA THR A 358 -31.75 1.00 -6.26
C THR A 358 -31.99 2.33 -5.53
N GLY A 359 -31.00 3.22 -5.45
CA GLY A 359 -31.10 4.59 -4.95
C GLY A 359 -30.81 4.81 -3.46
N GLN A 360 -30.59 3.75 -2.68
CA GLN A 360 -30.24 3.88 -1.25
C GLN A 360 -28.81 4.38 -1.07
N LEU A 361 -28.59 5.23 -0.07
CA LEU A 361 -27.25 5.67 0.33
C LEU A 361 -26.49 4.47 0.93
N ILE A 362 -25.35 4.13 0.33
CA ILE A 362 -24.51 3.00 0.77
C ILE A 362 -23.17 3.46 1.35
N GLN A 363 -22.79 4.70 1.09
CA GLN A 363 -21.55 5.25 1.61
C GLN A 363 -21.60 6.79 1.66
N GLU A 364 -21.05 7.37 2.71
CA GLU A 364 -20.79 8.80 2.77
C GLU A 364 -19.51 9.12 3.56
N GLY A 365 -18.92 10.27 3.29
CA GLY A 365 -17.78 10.76 4.06
C GLY A 365 -17.22 12.03 3.48
N THR A 366 -16.03 12.42 3.96
CA THR A 366 -15.36 13.63 3.48
C THR A 366 -14.06 13.28 2.76
N TYR A 367 -13.81 13.96 1.65
CA TYR A 367 -12.50 13.98 1.00
C TYR A 367 -11.77 15.28 1.29
N ARG A 368 -10.45 15.19 1.33
CA ARG A 368 -9.54 16.33 1.28
C ARG A 368 -8.39 15.99 0.34
N ASP A 369 -8.15 16.82 -0.67
CA ASP A 369 -7.11 16.60 -1.69
C ASP A 369 -7.21 15.22 -2.39
N GLY A 370 -8.42 14.70 -2.57
CA GLY A 370 -8.67 13.38 -3.17
C GLY A 370 -8.46 12.18 -2.24
N ALA A 371 -8.03 12.39 -1.01
CA ALA A 371 -7.85 11.35 0.01
C ALA A 371 -9.02 11.32 1.01
N PHE A 372 -9.33 10.15 1.57
CA PHE A 372 -10.33 10.04 2.65
C PHE A 372 -9.89 10.88 3.85
N HIS A 373 -10.84 11.62 4.43
CA HIS A 373 -10.60 12.47 5.58
C HIS A 373 -11.82 12.54 6.49
N GLY A 374 -11.60 12.62 7.80
CA GLY A 374 -12.67 12.62 8.77
C GLY A 374 -13.41 11.29 8.80
N ASN A 375 -14.68 11.34 9.19
CA ASN A 375 -15.47 10.14 9.39
C ASN A 375 -16.13 9.66 8.10
N TRP A 376 -16.03 8.36 7.83
CA TRP A 376 -16.67 7.67 6.73
C TRP A 376 -17.66 6.65 7.27
N ARG A 377 -18.82 6.57 6.62
CA ARG A 377 -19.87 5.62 6.97
C ARG A 377 -20.26 4.81 5.75
N TRP A 378 -20.52 3.54 5.99
CA TRP A 378 -21.07 2.60 5.01
C TRP A 378 -22.35 2.03 5.57
N TYR A 379 -23.32 1.81 4.69
CA TYR A 379 -24.63 1.33 5.05
C TYR A 379 -24.93 0.05 4.28
N TYR A 380 -25.69 -0.84 4.89
CA TYR A 380 -26.36 -1.92 4.17
C TYR A 380 -27.46 -1.34 3.27
N ILE A 381 -27.96 -2.17 2.35
CA ILE A 381 -29.00 -1.75 1.40
C ILE A 381 -30.33 -1.36 2.08
N ASP A 382 -30.57 -1.85 3.29
CA ASP A 382 -31.73 -1.48 4.13
C ASP A 382 -31.54 -0.16 4.89
N GLY A 383 -30.38 0.48 4.75
CA GLY A 383 -30.01 1.74 5.41
C GLY A 383 -29.41 1.58 6.80
N SER A 384 -29.30 0.36 7.34
CA SER A 384 -28.61 0.14 8.61
C SER A 384 -27.11 0.39 8.48
N LEU A 385 -26.48 0.92 9.54
CA LEU A 385 -25.05 1.21 9.56
C LEU A 385 -24.26 -0.09 9.50
N HIS A 386 -23.43 -0.24 8.47
CA HIS A 386 -22.54 -1.39 8.30
C HIS A 386 -21.16 -1.10 8.87
N ARG A 387 -20.61 0.09 8.60
CA ARG A 387 -19.25 0.45 9.05
C ARG A 387 -19.15 1.95 9.31
N ASP A 388 -18.40 2.32 10.33
CA ASP A 388 -18.03 3.70 10.68
C ASP A 388 -16.52 3.74 10.97
N GLU A 389 -15.77 4.54 10.21
CA GLU A 389 -14.32 4.57 10.27
C GLU A 389 -13.77 5.99 10.05
N SER A 390 -12.80 6.37 10.88
CA SER A 390 -12.12 7.66 10.81
C SER A 390 -10.84 7.62 9.97
N TYR A 391 -10.61 8.66 9.16
CA TYR A 391 -9.45 8.77 8.28
C TYR A 391 -8.71 10.10 8.42
N ARG A 392 -7.39 10.05 8.26
CA ARG A 392 -6.51 11.23 8.15
C ARG A 392 -5.52 11.04 6.99
N LYS A 393 -5.59 11.94 5.99
CA LYS A 393 -4.76 11.91 4.78
C LYS A 393 -4.79 10.55 4.06
N GLY A 394 -5.96 9.92 4.00
CA GLY A 394 -6.17 8.64 3.31
C GLY A 394 -5.80 7.39 4.11
N LYS A 395 -5.28 7.51 5.34
CA LYS A 395 -5.01 6.38 6.25
C LYS A 395 -6.06 6.32 7.35
N ALA A 396 -6.42 5.11 7.80
CA ALA A 396 -7.29 4.92 8.95
C ALA A 396 -6.65 5.53 10.20
N ASP A 397 -7.42 6.35 10.92
CA ASP A 397 -6.90 7.18 12.00
C ASP A 397 -8.04 7.65 12.91
N GLY A 398 -8.16 6.99 14.07
CA GLY A 398 -9.30 7.11 14.97
C GLY A 398 -10.08 5.80 15.08
N ASN A 399 -11.33 5.89 15.49
CA ASN A 399 -12.15 4.72 15.80
C ASN A 399 -12.57 3.98 14.52
N PHE A 400 -12.72 2.66 14.66
CA PHE A 400 -13.25 1.75 13.66
C PHE A 400 -14.37 0.94 14.30
N LEU A 401 -15.50 0.88 13.61
CA LEU A 401 -16.67 0.09 14.01
C LEU A 401 -17.26 -0.60 12.77
N GLU A 402 -17.52 -1.89 12.88
CA GLU A 402 -18.27 -2.68 11.90
C GLU A 402 -19.41 -3.42 12.61
N LEU A 403 -20.60 -3.35 12.04
CA LEU A 403 -21.83 -3.91 12.58
C LEU A 403 -22.46 -4.86 11.55
N ASP A 404 -23.22 -5.83 12.05
CA ASP A 404 -24.16 -6.59 11.22
C ASP A 404 -25.47 -5.81 10.97
N ARG A 405 -26.39 -6.38 10.18
CA ARG A 405 -27.69 -5.76 9.86
C ARG A 405 -28.60 -5.58 11.08
N ALA A 406 -28.38 -6.35 12.14
CA ALA A 406 -29.13 -6.23 13.39
C ALA A 406 -28.51 -5.19 14.35
N GLY A 407 -27.37 -4.59 13.98
CA GLY A 407 -26.63 -3.64 14.80
C GLY A 407 -25.69 -4.29 15.81
N LYS A 408 -25.43 -5.60 15.72
CA LYS A 408 -24.44 -6.29 16.55
C LYS A 408 -23.04 -5.89 16.10
N THR A 409 -22.20 -5.49 17.04
CA THR A 409 -20.78 -5.21 16.78
C THR A 409 -20.06 -6.47 16.32
N LEU A 410 -19.57 -6.43 15.07
CA LEU A 410 -18.70 -7.45 14.49
C LEU A 410 -17.24 -7.11 14.75
N VAL A 411 -16.85 -5.85 14.55
CA VAL A 411 -15.45 -5.44 14.76
C VAL A 411 -15.43 -4.04 15.38
N GLU A 412 -14.60 -3.86 16.40
CA GLU A 412 -14.39 -2.57 17.03
C GLU A 412 -12.93 -2.40 17.42
N GLY A 413 -12.40 -1.20 17.20
CA GLY A 413 -11.04 -0.86 17.62
C GLY A 413 -10.65 0.56 17.22
N ARG A 414 -9.36 0.84 17.31
CA ARG A 414 -8.78 2.13 16.93
C ARG A 414 -7.56 1.94 16.05
N TYR A 415 -7.43 2.84 15.08
CA TYR A 415 -6.22 3.01 14.28
C TYR A 415 -5.45 4.27 14.69
N ASP A 416 -4.14 4.21 14.56
CA ASP A 416 -3.26 5.39 14.52
C ASP A 416 -2.35 5.28 13.29
N TYR A 417 -2.42 6.27 12.40
CA TYR A 417 -1.68 6.31 11.13
C TYR A 417 -1.75 5.01 10.28
N GLY A 418 -2.88 4.30 10.32
CA GLY A 418 -3.13 3.06 9.59
C GLY A 418 -2.74 1.78 10.33
N LEU A 419 -2.22 1.87 11.54
CA LEU A 419 -1.85 0.71 12.38
C LEU A 419 -2.89 0.52 13.48
N LYS A 420 -3.24 -0.74 13.77
CA LYS A 420 -4.14 -1.06 14.89
C LYS A 420 -3.50 -0.68 16.21
N GLN A 421 -4.26 -0.06 17.10
CA GLN A 421 -3.82 0.37 18.42
C GLN A 421 -4.86 0.06 19.49
N GLY A 422 -4.39 -0.22 20.69
CA GLY A 422 -5.23 -0.38 21.88
C GLY A 422 -6.13 -1.62 21.80
N PRO A 423 -7.27 -1.63 22.51
CA PRO A 423 -8.17 -2.78 22.54
C PRO A 423 -8.88 -2.98 21.21
N TRP A 424 -9.03 -4.25 20.83
CA TRP A 424 -9.73 -4.70 19.64
C TRP A 424 -10.67 -5.85 19.98
N ILE A 425 -11.85 -5.81 19.36
CA ILE A 425 -12.86 -6.86 19.43
C ILE A 425 -13.22 -7.26 18.00
N MET A 426 -13.22 -8.56 17.69
CA MET A 426 -13.47 -9.07 16.34
C MET A 426 -14.28 -10.38 16.40
N ASP A 427 -15.48 -10.39 15.85
CA ASP A 427 -16.26 -11.60 15.57
C ASP A 427 -15.77 -12.19 14.24
N VAL A 428 -15.09 -13.34 14.31
CA VAL A 428 -14.48 -14.04 13.17
C VAL A 428 -15.21 -15.36 12.98
N ASN A 429 -16.26 -15.37 12.15
CA ASN A 429 -17.04 -16.54 11.75
C ASN A 429 -17.57 -17.43 12.90
N ASP A 430 -16.70 -18.26 13.49
CA ASP A 430 -16.97 -19.28 14.49
C ASP A 430 -16.52 -18.92 15.92
N HIS A 431 -15.95 -17.72 16.15
CA HIS A 431 -15.57 -17.24 17.48
C HIS A 431 -15.41 -15.71 17.52
N ARG A 432 -15.25 -15.17 18.74
CA ARG A 432 -14.96 -13.76 19.03
C ARG A 432 -13.56 -13.61 19.61
N GLU A 433 -12.74 -12.74 19.06
CA GLU A 433 -11.40 -12.40 19.52
C GLU A 433 -11.39 -11.05 20.25
N GLU A 434 -10.75 -10.99 21.41
CA GLU A 434 -10.55 -9.79 22.20
C GLU A 434 -9.09 -9.69 22.65
N GLY A 435 -8.47 -8.53 22.43
CA GLY A 435 -7.06 -8.33 22.78
C GLY A 435 -6.59 -6.91 22.53
N GLN A 436 -5.29 -6.69 22.61
CA GLN A 436 -4.70 -5.37 22.35
C GLN A 436 -3.68 -5.41 21.22
N TYR A 437 -3.58 -4.30 20.50
CA TYR A 437 -2.54 -4.03 19.52
C TYR A 437 -1.65 -2.88 19.98
N VAL A 438 -0.36 -2.97 19.65
CA VAL A 438 0.63 -1.89 19.71
C VAL A 438 1.34 -1.85 18.36
N ASP A 439 1.26 -0.73 17.67
CA ASP A 439 1.89 -0.52 16.35
C ASP A 439 1.51 -1.56 15.29
N GLY A 440 0.25 -2.02 15.33
CA GLY A 440 -0.28 -3.02 14.41
C GLY A 440 0.03 -4.46 14.80
N GLU A 441 0.81 -4.70 15.85
CA GLU A 441 1.18 -6.03 16.33
C GLU A 441 0.39 -6.41 17.59
N ARG A 442 0.05 -7.70 17.73
CA ARG A 442 -0.66 -8.20 18.92
C ARG A 442 0.20 -8.05 20.16
N ASN A 443 -0.37 -7.48 21.22
CA ASN A 443 0.33 -7.24 22.47
C ASN A 443 -0.58 -7.53 23.68
N GLY A 444 0.01 -8.01 24.77
CA GLY A 444 -0.72 -8.37 25.99
C GLY A 444 -1.57 -9.63 25.85
N THR A 445 -2.59 -9.75 26.70
CA THR A 445 -3.47 -10.93 26.73
C THR A 445 -4.50 -10.89 25.61
N TRP A 446 -4.66 -12.04 24.94
CA TRP A 446 -5.64 -12.30 23.91
C TRP A 446 -6.56 -13.43 24.35
N ILE A 447 -7.86 -13.25 24.14
CA ILE A 447 -8.93 -14.17 24.52
C ILE A 447 -9.79 -14.43 23.29
N HIS A 448 -10.03 -15.69 22.97
CA HIS A 448 -10.99 -16.08 21.93
C HIS A 448 -12.14 -16.81 22.60
N THR A 449 -13.38 -16.51 22.21
CA THR A 449 -14.60 -17.01 22.84
C THR A 449 -15.53 -17.58 21.79
N PHE A 450 -15.98 -18.83 21.98
CA PHE A 450 -16.98 -19.46 21.12
C PHE A 450 -18.34 -18.75 21.21
N PRO A 451 -19.26 -18.96 20.25
CA PRO A 451 -20.62 -18.41 20.27
C PRO A 451 -21.43 -18.75 21.53
N ASN A 452 -21.12 -19.86 22.21
CA ASN A 452 -21.76 -20.24 23.47
C ASN A 452 -21.19 -19.53 24.71
N GLY A 453 -20.20 -18.65 24.55
CA GLY A 453 -19.53 -17.93 25.63
C GLY A 453 -18.35 -18.67 26.26
N THR A 454 -18.01 -19.87 25.80
CA THR A 454 -16.85 -20.62 26.30
C THR A 454 -15.55 -20.02 25.75
N GLU A 455 -14.59 -19.74 26.62
CA GLU A 455 -13.23 -19.34 26.24
C GLU A 455 -12.58 -20.46 25.42
N GLN A 456 -12.39 -20.26 24.12
CA GLN A 456 -11.69 -21.15 23.20
C GLN A 456 -10.18 -21.06 23.36
N PHE A 457 -9.67 -19.85 23.54
CA PHE A 457 -8.24 -19.61 23.66
C PHE A 457 -7.94 -18.47 24.62
N LYS A 458 -6.84 -18.60 25.36
CA LYS A 458 -6.23 -17.52 26.12
C LYS A 458 -4.72 -17.60 26.07
N GLY A 459 -4.06 -16.52 25.66
CA GLY A 459 -2.60 -16.44 25.56
C GLY A 459 -2.09 -15.01 25.67
N GLU A 460 -0.77 -14.87 25.79
CA GLU A 460 -0.08 -13.57 25.84
C GLU A 460 0.82 -13.39 24.62
N PHE A 461 0.90 -12.15 24.13
CA PHE A 461 1.72 -11.75 22.99
C PHE A 461 2.57 -10.53 23.34
N GLU A 462 3.75 -10.44 22.76
CA GLU A 462 4.64 -9.28 22.80
C GLU A 462 5.13 -9.01 21.38
N MET A 463 4.81 -7.84 20.83
CA MET A 463 5.15 -7.44 19.45
C MET A 463 4.79 -8.52 18.41
N GLY A 464 3.59 -9.11 18.54
CA GLY A 464 3.06 -10.12 17.62
C GLY A 464 3.56 -11.55 17.91
N LEU A 465 4.57 -11.72 18.76
CA LEU A 465 5.14 -13.03 19.09
C LEU A 465 4.45 -13.64 20.33
N PRO A 466 4.07 -14.93 20.30
CA PRO A 466 3.48 -15.58 21.46
C PRO A 466 4.51 -15.72 22.59
N ILE A 467 4.08 -15.40 23.81
CA ILE A 467 4.86 -15.53 25.04
C ILE A 467 4.05 -16.25 26.12
N GLY A 468 4.73 -16.75 27.15
CA GLY A 468 4.07 -17.25 28.34
C GLY A 468 3.28 -18.52 28.09
N LYS A 469 2.12 -18.65 28.75
CA LYS A 469 1.25 -19.83 28.71
C LYS A 469 0.05 -19.55 27.82
N HIS A 470 -0.16 -20.40 26.83
CA HIS A 470 -1.30 -20.40 25.91
C HIS A 470 -2.19 -21.60 26.25
N VAL A 471 -3.49 -21.37 26.37
CA VAL A 471 -4.47 -22.40 26.74
C VAL A 471 -5.53 -22.45 25.66
N TYR A 472 -5.87 -23.66 25.22
CA TYR A 472 -6.89 -23.94 24.22
C TYR A 472 -7.93 -24.88 24.83
N LYS A 473 -9.20 -24.56 24.67
CA LYS A 473 -10.33 -25.35 25.16
C LYS A 473 -11.30 -25.64 24.01
N ASP A 474 -12.02 -26.74 24.14
CA ASP A 474 -13.08 -27.13 23.23
C ASP A 474 -14.38 -26.36 23.52
N TYR A 475 -15.40 -26.62 22.70
CA TYR A 475 -16.72 -25.99 22.82
C TYR A 475 -17.43 -26.29 24.15
N ASN A 476 -17.04 -27.35 24.87
CA ASN A 476 -17.58 -27.73 26.18
C ASN A 476 -16.76 -27.14 27.35
N GLY A 477 -15.70 -26.38 27.07
CA GLY A 477 -14.80 -25.78 28.06
C GLY A 477 -13.73 -26.72 28.60
N SER A 478 -13.65 -27.94 28.05
CA SER A 478 -12.61 -28.91 28.37
C SER A 478 -11.28 -28.46 27.77
N THR A 479 -10.19 -28.54 28.53
CA THR A 479 -8.87 -28.11 28.02
C THR A 479 -8.40 -29.13 27.00
N GLU A 480 -8.08 -28.69 25.78
CA GLU A 480 -7.53 -29.55 24.72
C GLU A 480 -6.02 -29.54 24.78
N ARG A 481 -5.42 -28.35 24.94
CA ARG A 481 -3.98 -28.22 25.05
C ARG A 481 -3.53 -26.98 25.79
N VAL A 482 -2.36 -27.10 26.38
CA VAL A 482 -1.63 -26.01 27.04
C VAL A 482 -0.25 -25.94 26.41
N GLU A 483 0.09 -24.80 25.85
CA GLU A 483 1.34 -24.54 25.16
C GLU A 483 2.09 -23.42 25.87
N ARG A 484 3.41 -23.40 25.73
CA ARG A 484 4.27 -22.41 26.38
C ARG A 484 5.29 -21.89 25.39
N TYR A 485 5.49 -20.58 25.43
CA TYR A 485 6.33 -19.87 24.47
C TYR A 485 7.27 -18.88 25.14
N ASN A 486 8.39 -18.64 24.50
CA ASN A 486 9.29 -17.53 24.79
C ASN A 486 9.62 -16.83 23.46
N LEU A 487 9.09 -15.63 23.27
CA LEU A 487 9.26 -14.80 22.07
C LEU A 487 9.08 -15.58 20.76
N GLY A 488 7.95 -16.28 20.60
CA GLY A 488 7.65 -17.07 19.40
C GLY A 488 8.22 -18.49 19.39
N GLN A 489 9.20 -18.80 20.24
CA GLN A 489 9.80 -20.13 20.32
C GLN A 489 9.01 -21.03 21.26
N ARG A 490 8.83 -22.29 20.89
CA ARG A 490 8.24 -23.32 21.76
C ARG A 490 9.16 -23.55 22.96
N GLU A 491 8.62 -23.45 24.17
CA GLU A 491 9.39 -23.54 25.39
C GLU A 491 8.64 -24.33 26.47
N GLY A 492 9.35 -25.08 27.31
CA GLY A 492 8.75 -25.78 28.44
C GLY A 492 7.85 -26.95 28.03
N LYS A 493 6.91 -27.32 28.92
CA LYS A 493 6.01 -28.45 28.69
C LYS A 493 4.75 -28.00 27.97
N TRP A 494 4.45 -28.66 26.86
CA TRP A 494 3.20 -28.61 26.15
C TRP A 494 2.40 -29.87 26.52
N LEU A 495 1.13 -29.68 26.83
CA LEU A 495 0.23 -30.72 27.35
C LEU A 495 -0.94 -30.85 26.40
N TYR A 496 -1.29 -32.08 26.02
CA TYR A 496 -2.43 -32.40 25.18
C TYR A 496 -3.35 -33.38 25.90
N TYR A 497 -4.63 -33.05 25.94
CA TYR A 497 -5.66 -33.81 26.64
C TYR A 497 -6.63 -34.43 25.65
N GLY A 498 -7.17 -35.59 26.01
CA GLY A 498 -8.22 -36.26 25.22
C GLY A 498 -9.62 -35.79 25.62
N PRO A 499 -10.66 -36.28 24.93
CA PRO A 499 -12.06 -35.93 25.23
C PRO A 499 -12.50 -36.27 26.67
N ASN A 500 -11.83 -37.21 27.33
CA ASN A 500 -12.08 -37.60 28.72
C ASN A 500 -11.26 -36.78 29.75
N GLN A 501 -10.60 -35.70 29.32
CA GLN A 501 -9.70 -34.87 30.13
C GLN A 501 -8.51 -35.62 30.75
N MET A 502 -8.20 -36.82 30.24
CA MET A 502 -6.93 -37.48 30.55
C MET A 502 -5.82 -36.89 29.68
N LEU A 503 -4.67 -36.63 30.29
CA LEU A 503 -3.45 -36.24 29.59
C LEU A 503 -3.04 -37.36 28.62
N GLN A 504 -3.08 -37.06 27.32
CA GLN A 504 -2.73 -38.01 26.26
C GLN A 504 -1.26 -37.89 25.89
N GLN A 505 -0.71 -36.67 25.91
CA GLN A 505 0.65 -36.44 25.49
C GLN A 505 1.26 -35.25 26.22
N THR A 506 2.55 -35.38 26.56
CA THR A 506 3.40 -34.29 27.01
C THR A 506 4.58 -34.14 26.07
N LEU A 507 4.71 -32.97 25.45
CA LEU A 507 5.88 -32.59 24.69
C LEU A 507 6.70 -31.60 25.52
N GLN A 508 7.99 -31.84 25.68
CA GLN A 508 8.87 -30.87 26.34
C GLN A 508 9.78 -30.22 25.31
N TYR A 509 9.70 -28.91 25.22
CA TYR A 509 10.55 -28.08 24.37
C TYR A 509 11.58 -27.32 25.19
N LYS A 510 12.73 -27.05 24.59
CA LYS A 510 13.74 -26.13 25.11
C LYS A 510 14.38 -25.41 23.92
N ARG A 511 14.26 -24.07 23.87
CA ARG A 511 14.76 -23.24 22.76
C ARG A 511 14.19 -23.63 21.39
N GLY A 512 12.90 -23.97 21.34
CA GLY A 512 12.20 -24.37 20.12
C GLY A 512 12.34 -25.84 19.74
N GLU A 513 13.32 -26.57 20.29
CA GLU A 513 13.54 -27.99 19.99
C GLU A 513 12.78 -28.92 20.94
N LEU A 514 12.22 -29.99 20.37
CA LEU A 514 11.54 -31.03 21.15
C LEU A 514 12.57 -31.95 21.83
N VAL A 515 12.66 -31.86 23.16
CA VAL A 515 13.65 -32.62 23.95
C VAL A 515 13.08 -33.87 24.61
N ARG A 516 11.76 -33.92 24.86
CA ARG A 516 11.08 -35.11 25.42
C ARG A 516 9.68 -35.30 24.85
N ILE A 517 9.29 -36.57 24.74
CA ILE A 517 7.90 -37.02 24.52
C ILE A 517 7.55 -37.92 25.69
N ASP A 518 6.48 -37.59 26.41
CA ASP A 518 5.96 -38.35 27.56
C ASP A 518 7.04 -38.68 28.61
N GLY A 519 7.90 -37.69 28.88
CA GLY A 519 9.00 -37.80 29.85
C GLY A 519 10.23 -38.56 29.33
N LYS A 520 10.16 -39.23 28.18
CA LYS A 520 11.30 -39.91 27.56
C LYS A 520 12.10 -38.91 26.73
N ARG A 521 13.42 -38.86 26.96
CA ARG A 521 14.34 -38.01 26.19
C ARG A 521 14.40 -38.50 24.75
N ILE A 522 14.20 -37.59 23.81
CA ILE A 522 14.49 -37.86 22.41
C ILE A 522 16.01 -37.84 22.29
N LYS A 523 16.61 -38.95 21.82
CA LYS A 523 18.01 -38.92 21.42
C LYS A 523 18.10 -38.09 20.15
N PRO A 524 19.02 -37.10 20.05
CA PRO A 524 19.27 -36.47 18.77
C PRO A 524 19.58 -37.58 17.76
N ALA A 525 19.05 -37.47 16.54
CA ALA A 525 19.45 -38.36 15.47
C ALA A 525 20.98 -38.28 15.39
N GLU A 526 21.66 -39.41 15.63
CA GLU A 526 23.09 -39.52 15.37
C GLU A 526 23.26 -39.29 13.87
N GLY A 527 23.74 -38.09 13.52
CA GLY A 527 24.09 -37.71 12.17
C GLY A 527 25.45 -38.25 11.78
#